data_AF-A0A0L0D8P0-F1
#
_entry.id   AF-A0A0L0D8P0-F1
#
_cell.length_a   1.000
_cell.length_b   1.000
_cell.length_c   1.000
_cell.angle_alpha   90.00
_cell.angle_beta   90.00
_cell.angle_gamma   90.00
#
_symmetry.space_group_name_H-M   'P 1'
#
loop_
_entity.id
_entity.type
_entity.pdbx_description
1 polymer ?
#
loop_
_entity_poly.entity_id
_entity_poly.type
_entity_poly.pdbx_seq_one_letter_code
_entity_poly.pdbx_strand_id
1 'polypeptide(L)'
;MPYGLSWLAAAVCPPAATAFAAPPPPAGRPLATQALAAAGGTTAAALVGYVTDVEGKLALFQDYAARSLVVMLEVGPDGHERLQWRKPSDPVGSPDASPDLHFVYGGDVFDKGDGDLRLARLLVDFKIRYPQHVHLILGNRDANKLKLVAHLTGPELSQSVHTLPGPYWWSGLSSYVTPAQFMASRALPDSRSARLRYHLHCTMGAAAMFEARKAELALLAGRSSPDDVSDDEVVDSFLAAADPRHPASQETVVVPREGHVCVRPHDIVASGGGEALKYVVLSELAALVHDSLFVHGGVSRRALGFVPADDAFDGVTRAAVGTTLPPSASIHEWVAALRAWQLRALAAFVASPGYLDLDRNQRGGAQLFSYFYTRAVHGRSVAIHPSLTRGVPNEPPADVALALRDSGIARVVSGHKPFSDSPTLVRANGVEYILGDMSFSDTNAPDNRGAAVAEVVIVHPRDGLPSFPFLHGRLACGLEYAFAAKQPDNPDAPDPGAWLGKRTRTGWIPVVILPSGWLVLDRGRGRVVEHLLVDPAGVERMMVA
;
A
#
# COMPACT_ATOMS: atom_id res chain seq x y z
N MET A 1 12.81 -1.38 -47.07
CA MET A 1 12.89 -2.77 -47.57
C MET A 1 12.56 -3.71 -46.42
N PRO A 2 11.70 -4.72 -46.61
CA PRO A 2 10.99 -5.35 -45.50
C PRO A 2 11.41 -6.81 -45.24
N TYR A 3 11.56 -7.14 -43.96
CA TYR A 3 11.34 -8.47 -43.38
C TYR A 3 10.68 -8.16 -42.02
N GLY A 4 9.55 -8.68 -41.57
CA GLY A 4 8.72 -9.78 -42.02
C GLY A 4 8.09 -10.38 -40.75
N LEU A 5 6.96 -9.83 -40.28
CA LEU A 5 6.14 -10.42 -39.21
C LEU A 5 4.72 -10.58 -39.75
N SER A 6 4.54 -11.61 -40.57
CA SER A 6 3.24 -12.17 -40.89
C SER A 6 3.20 -13.59 -40.34
N TRP A 7 2.35 -13.89 -39.36
CA TRP A 7 1.61 -15.15 -39.31
C TRP A 7 0.32 -14.93 -38.51
N LEU A 8 -0.77 -14.80 -39.26
CA LEU A 8 -2.13 -15.12 -38.87
C LEU A 8 -2.31 -16.60 -39.24
N ALA A 9 -2.51 -17.46 -38.24
CA ALA A 9 -3.13 -18.76 -38.45
C ALA A 9 -3.94 -19.10 -37.19
N ALA A 10 -5.26 -19.22 -37.36
CA ALA A 10 -6.10 -19.91 -36.41
C ALA A 10 -5.68 -21.38 -36.37
N ALA A 11 -5.31 -21.89 -35.20
CA ALA A 11 -5.07 -23.30 -34.99
C ALA A 11 -5.63 -23.77 -33.64
N VAL A 12 -6.23 -24.95 -33.73
CA VAL A 12 -7.05 -25.69 -32.77
C VAL A 12 -6.31 -26.01 -31.46
N CYS A 13 -7.03 -26.02 -30.33
CA CYS A 13 -6.57 -26.50 -29.02
C CYS A 13 -5.85 -27.87 -29.12
N PRO A 14 -4.62 -28.00 -28.61
CA PRO A 14 -4.07 -29.29 -28.21
C PRO A 14 -4.53 -29.66 -26.79
N PRO A 15 -4.55 -30.97 -26.44
CA PRO A 15 -4.92 -31.43 -25.11
C PRO A 15 -3.82 -31.15 -24.07
N ALA A 16 -4.26 -30.93 -22.83
CA ALA A 16 -3.53 -30.80 -21.56
C ALA A 16 -1.99 -30.70 -21.64
N ALA A 17 -1.47 -29.50 -21.40
CA ALA A 17 -0.04 -29.26 -21.23
C ALA A 17 0.49 -29.96 -19.98
N THR A 18 1.58 -30.70 -20.15
CA THR A 18 2.41 -31.23 -19.07
C THR A 18 2.99 -30.09 -18.23
N ALA A 19 2.79 -30.16 -16.92
CA ALA A 19 3.34 -29.22 -15.96
C ALA A 19 4.87 -29.14 -16.12
N PHE A 20 5.38 -27.92 -16.26
CA PHE A 20 6.81 -27.66 -16.25
C PHE A 20 7.33 -27.90 -14.83
N ALA A 21 8.19 -28.91 -14.65
CA ALA A 21 8.96 -29.03 -13.42
C ALA A 21 10.01 -27.92 -13.41
N ALA A 22 9.75 -26.85 -12.65
CA ALA A 22 10.69 -25.76 -12.47
C ALA A 22 11.99 -26.25 -11.78
N PRO A 23 13.17 -25.74 -12.16
CA PRO A 23 14.39 -25.98 -11.40
C PRO A 23 14.23 -25.48 -9.94
N PRO A 24 14.93 -26.08 -8.96
CA PRO A 24 14.83 -25.65 -7.57
C PRO A 24 15.23 -24.17 -7.45
N PRO A 25 14.47 -23.35 -6.71
CA PRO A 25 14.72 -21.92 -6.64
C PRO A 25 16.08 -21.63 -6.01
N PRO A 26 16.89 -20.69 -6.55
CA PRO A 26 17.97 -20.11 -5.79
C PRO A 26 17.39 -19.45 -4.53
N ALA A 27 18.14 -19.42 -3.42
CA ALA A 27 17.73 -18.67 -2.25
C ALA A 27 17.45 -17.21 -2.65
N GLY A 28 16.22 -16.73 -2.43
CA GLY A 28 15.69 -15.51 -3.07
C GLY A 28 16.56 -14.26 -2.93
N ARG A 29 17.12 -13.99 -1.75
CA ARG A 29 18.01 -12.82 -1.53
C ARG A 29 19.35 -12.95 -2.27
N PRO A 30 20.11 -14.06 -2.20
CA PRO A 30 21.29 -14.26 -3.04
C PRO A 30 21.07 -13.98 -4.53
N LEU A 31 19.93 -14.41 -5.09
CA LEU A 31 19.56 -14.09 -6.48
C LEU A 31 19.44 -12.57 -6.67
N ALA A 32 18.69 -11.89 -5.80
CA ALA A 32 18.49 -10.45 -5.87
C ALA A 32 19.81 -9.66 -5.73
N THR A 33 20.68 -10.03 -4.78
CA THR A 33 21.99 -9.38 -4.60
C THR A 33 22.87 -9.52 -5.84
N GLN A 34 22.92 -10.71 -6.44
CA GLN A 34 23.71 -10.97 -7.66
C GLN A 34 23.16 -10.18 -8.85
N ALA A 35 21.84 -10.19 -9.06
CA ALA A 35 21.20 -9.44 -10.13
C ALA A 35 21.35 -7.92 -9.95
N LEU A 36 21.25 -7.42 -8.73
CA LEU A 36 21.47 -6.00 -8.43
C LEU A 36 22.92 -5.60 -8.70
N ALA A 37 23.88 -6.44 -8.28
CA ALA A 37 25.30 -6.22 -8.57
C ALA A 37 25.58 -6.17 -10.08
N ALA A 38 25.01 -7.11 -10.85
CA ALA A 38 25.13 -7.14 -12.31
C ALA A 38 24.49 -5.90 -12.99
N ALA A 39 23.46 -5.32 -12.37
CA ALA A 39 22.81 -4.10 -12.85
C ALA A 39 23.54 -2.80 -12.46
N GLY A 40 24.70 -2.88 -11.82
CA GLY A 40 25.47 -1.72 -11.34
C GLY A 40 25.00 -1.17 -9.99
N GLY A 41 24.19 -1.93 -9.23
CA GLY A 41 23.74 -1.50 -7.90
C GLY A 41 24.84 -1.52 -6.83
N THR A 42 26.01 -2.10 -7.13
CA THR A 42 27.17 -2.10 -6.22
C THR A 42 27.86 -0.73 -6.09
N THR A 43 27.48 0.24 -6.92
CA THR A 43 27.97 1.62 -6.87
C THR A 43 26.81 2.60 -6.67
N ALA A 44 25.67 2.13 -6.16
CA ALA A 44 24.52 2.98 -5.92
C ALA A 44 24.83 4.09 -4.88
N ALA A 45 24.35 5.30 -5.16
CA ALA A 45 24.31 6.42 -4.24
C ALA A 45 23.20 6.23 -3.21
N ALA A 46 22.04 5.71 -3.65
CA ALA A 46 20.92 5.43 -2.78
C ALA A 46 20.09 4.22 -3.24
N LEU A 47 19.42 3.57 -2.28
CA LEU A 47 18.43 2.51 -2.51
C LEU A 47 17.14 2.84 -1.75
N VAL A 48 16.02 2.85 -2.45
CA VAL A 48 14.69 3.07 -1.85
C VAL A 48 13.89 1.77 -1.94
N GLY A 49 13.70 1.08 -0.81
CA GLY A 49 12.89 -0.14 -0.74
C GLY A 49 11.42 0.20 -0.52
N TYR A 50 10.52 -0.51 -1.20
CA TYR A 50 9.07 -0.30 -1.12
C TYR A 50 8.30 -1.61 -0.98
N VAL A 51 7.31 -1.58 -0.08
CA VAL A 51 6.28 -2.61 0.14
C VAL A 51 4.99 -1.95 0.61
N THR A 52 3.84 -2.54 0.33
CA THR A 52 2.53 -1.94 0.66
C THR A 52 1.48 -3.03 0.90
N ASP A 53 0.32 -2.60 1.43
CA ASP A 53 -0.89 -3.40 1.54
C ASP A 53 -0.62 -4.77 2.15
N VAL A 54 0.17 -4.86 3.23
CA VAL A 54 0.40 -6.16 3.93
C VAL A 54 -0.83 -6.55 4.74
N GLU A 55 -1.62 -5.56 5.16
CA GLU A 55 -2.91 -5.74 5.83
C GLU A 55 -2.81 -6.66 7.07
N GLY A 56 -1.75 -6.51 7.87
CA GLY A 56 -1.54 -7.21 9.13
C GLY A 56 -1.01 -8.64 9.00
N LYS A 57 -0.71 -9.11 7.78
CA LYS A 57 -0.15 -10.45 7.51
C LYS A 57 1.33 -10.50 7.91
N LEU A 58 1.60 -10.78 9.18
CA LEU A 58 2.97 -10.68 9.71
C LEU A 58 3.94 -11.67 9.05
N ALA A 59 3.51 -12.91 8.77
CA ALA A 59 4.33 -13.89 8.06
C ALA A 59 4.76 -13.42 6.66
N LEU A 60 3.88 -12.74 5.93
CA LEU A 60 4.20 -12.14 4.63
C LEU A 60 5.25 -11.04 4.79
N PHE A 61 5.12 -10.20 5.81
CA PHE A 61 6.11 -9.15 6.08
C PHE A 61 7.46 -9.72 6.52
N GLN A 62 7.46 -10.80 7.30
CA GLN A 62 8.68 -11.50 7.69
C GLN A 62 9.41 -12.10 6.48
N ASP A 63 8.67 -12.71 5.54
CA ASP A 63 9.23 -13.22 4.28
C ASP A 63 9.77 -12.06 3.41
N TYR A 64 9.03 -10.97 3.27
CA TYR A 64 9.52 -9.73 2.65
C TYR A 64 10.82 -9.25 3.29
N ALA A 65 10.85 -9.09 4.62
CA ALA A 65 12.00 -8.57 5.35
C ALA A 65 13.20 -9.52 5.28
N ALA A 66 13.00 -10.84 5.16
CA ALA A 66 14.06 -11.81 4.95
C ALA A 66 14.73 -11.62 3.57
N ARG A 67 13.92 -11.30 2.55
CA ARG A 67 14.33 -11.11 1.15
C ARG A 67 14.88 -9.73 0.83
N SER A 68 14.39 -8.72 1.54
CA SER A 68 14.65 -7.32 1.25
C SER A 68 16.15 -7.02 1.08
N LEU A 69 16.45 -6.10 0.18
CA LEU A 69 17.80 -5.55 -0.01
C LEU A 69 18.08 -4.35 0.92
N VAL A 70 17.03 -3.75 1.49
CA VAL A 70 17.08 -2.49 2.23
C VAL A 70 16.88 -2.69 3.73
N VAL A 71 15.95 -3.57 4.12
CA VAL A 71 15.58 -3.79 5.52
C VAL A 71 15.74 -5.25 5.93
N MET A 72 15.77 -5.48 7.24
CA MET A 72 15.72 -6.81 7.85
C MET A 72 15.00 -6.73 9.18
N LEU A 73 14.53 -7.89 9.66
CA LEU A 73 14.12 -8.03 11.05
C LEU A 73 15.31 -8.51 11.89
N GLU A 74 15.46 -7.88 13.05
CA GLU A 74 16.38 -8.28 14.11
C GLU A 74 15.57 -8.49 15.39
N VAL A 75 15.94 -9.47 16.21
CA VAL A 75 15.38 -9.63 17.55
C VAL A 75 16.22 -8.80 18.51
N GLY A 76 15.60 -7.81 19.15
CA GLY A 76 16.25 -6.94 20.12
C GLY A 76 16.64 -7.68 21.41
N PRO A 77 17.44 -7.03 22.29
CA PRO A 77 17.82 -7.61 23.59
C PRO A 77 16.63 -7.88 24.52
N ASP A 78 15.51 -7.21 24.28
CA ASP A 78 14.22 -7.37 24.96
C ASP A 78 13.40 -8.56 24.39
N GLY A 79 13.91 -9.28 23.39
CA GLY A 79 13.26 -10.41 22.76
C GLY A 79 12.19 -10.02 21.72
N HIS A 80 12.02 -8.73 21.42
CA HIS A 80 11.04 -8.25 20.46
C HIS A 80 11.67 -8.02 19.08
N GLU A 81 10.95 -8.39 18.01
CA GLU A 81 11.36 -8.07 16.64
C GLU A 81 11.38 -6.56 16.42
N ARG A 82 12.37 -6.09 15.64
CA ARG A 82 12.53 -4.71 15.20
C ARG A 82 13.01 -4.67 13.77
N LEU A 83 12.55 -3.68 13.00
CA LEU A 83 13.09 -3.41 11.67
C LEU A 83 14.47 -2.74 11.79
N GLN A 84 15.40 -3.15 10.94
CA GLN A 84 16.73 -2.55 10.85
C GLN A 84 17.13 -2.37 9.40
N TRP A 85 18.01 -1.39 9.16
CA TRP A 85 18.70 -1.29 7.89
C TRP A 85 19.52 -2.54 7.65
N ARG A 86 19.38 -3.12 6.48
CA ARG A 86 20.20 -4.24 6.05
C ARG A 86 21.58 -3.69 5.72
N LYS A 87 22.52 -3.89 6.65
CA LYS A 87 23.93 -3.60 6.38
C LYS A 87 24.35 -4.40 5.15
N PRO A 88 25.03 -3.78 4.16
CA PRO A 88 25.64 -4.53 3.09
C PRO A 88 26.62 -5.54 3.71
N SER A 89 26.26 -6.82 3.69
CA SER A 89 27.16 -7.89 4.11
C SER A 89 28.09 -8.21 2.94
N ASP A 90 29.11 -7.37 2.72
CA ASP A 90 30.30 -7.46 1.82
C ASP A 90 30.18 -8.11 0.40
N PRO A 91 30.84 -7.61 -0.67
CA PRO A 91 31.32 -6.26 -0.97
C PRO A 91 30.43 -5.63 -2.06
N VAL A 92 29.59 -4.68 -1.66
CA VAL A 92 29.08 -3.65 -2.56
C VAL A 92 30.01 -2.45 -2.35
N GLY A 93 31.19 -2.52 -2.99
CA GLY A 93 32.13 -1.41 -3.23
C GLY A 93 32.58 -0.55 -2.05
N SER A 94 33.81 -0.77 -1.56
CA SER A 94 34.57 0.08 -0.62
C SER A 94 33.91 0.36 0.76
N PRO A 95 34.64 0.19 1.88
CA PRO A 95 34.15 0.56 3.22
C PRO A 95 33.67 2.03 3.34
N ASP A 96 34.05 2.90 2.40
CA ASP A 96 33.77 4.34 2.45
C ASP A 96 32.49 4.80 1.73
N ALA A 97 31.66 3.90 1.17
CA ALA A 97 30.51 4.35 0.37
C ALA A 97 29.29 3.41 0.41
N SER A 98 28.78 3.09 1.60
CA SER A 98 27.43 2.51 1.71
C SER A 98 26.39 3.42 1.04
N PRO A 99 25.40 2.87 0.31
CA PRO A 99 24.33 3.69 -0.27
C PRO A 99 23.50 4.32 0.84
N ASP A 100 22.94 5.50 0.55
CA ASP A 100 21.88 6.09 1.37
C ASP A 100 20.63 5.20 1.25
N LEU A 101 20.10 4.75 2.38
CA LEU A 101 18.98 3.81 2.41
C LEU A 101 17.71 4.55 2.78
N HIS A 102 16.67 4.31 2.01
CA HIS A 102 15.31 4.76 2.30
C HIS A 102 14.35 3.58 2.28
N PHE A 103 13.36 3.60 3.16
CA PHE A 103 12.29 2.60 3.19
C PHE A 103 10.94 3.29 3.13
N VAL A 104 10.09 2.85 2.22
CA VAL A 104 8.74 3.36 2.03
C VAL A 104 7.73 2.24 2.25
N TYR A 105 6.83 2.43 3.21
CA TYR A 105 5.67 1.56 3.38
C TYR A 105 4.44 2.22 2.75
N GLY A 106 3.84 1.60 1.73
CA GLY A 106 2.83 2.22 0.86
C GLY A 106 1.41 2.35 1.41
N GLY A 107 1.17 1.96 2.67
CA GLY A 107 -0.12 2.05 3.35
C GLY A 107 -0.89 0.73 3.43
N ASP A 108 -2.07 0.78 4.04
CA ASP A 108 -2.93 -0.37 4.35
C ASP A 108 -2.21 -1.43 5.21
N VAL A 109 -1.73 -0.99 6.38
CA VAL A 109 -1.08 -1.80 7.42
C VAL A 109 -2.06 -2.75 8.11
N PHE A 110 -3.31 -2.31 8.34
CA PHE A 110 -4.28 -3.01 9.19
C PHE A 110 -5.23 -3.93 8.40
N ASP A 111 -5.99 -4.77 9.12
CA ASP A 111 -7.21 -5.54 8.72
C ASP A 111 -7.17 -7.05 8.45
N LYS A 112 -6.50 -7.61 7.45
CA LYS A 112 -6.76 -9.02 7.06
C LYS A 112 -5.98 -10.06 7.85
N GLY A 113 -4.92 -9.65 8.52
CA GLY A 113 -3.96 -10.53 9.17
C GLY A 113 -4.05 -10.54 10.70
N ASP A 114 -3.20 -11.37 11.28
CA ASP A 114 -3.12 -11.76 12.69
C ASP A 114 -2.04 -11.01 13.48
N GLY A 115 -1.40 -10.02 12.85
CA GLY A 115 -0.28 -9.29 13.42
C GLY A 115 -0.32 -7.79 13.14
N ASP A 116 -1.51 -7.19 13.04
CA ASP A 116 -1.63 -5.78 12.63
C ASP A 116 -1.07 -4.81 13.68
N LEU A 117 -1.23 -5.09 14.98
CA LEU A 117 -0.60 -4.29 16.04
C LEU A 117 0.92 -4.43 16.00
N ARG A 118 1.44 -5.65 15.90
CA ARG A 118 2.88 -5.90 15.83
C ARG A 118 3.51 -5.26 14.60
N LEU A 119 2.88 -5.38 13.43
CA LEU A 119 3.33 -4.75 12.21
C LEU A 119 3.34 -3.21 12.32
N ALA A 120 2.27 -2.62 12.85
CA ALA A 120 2.22 -1.18 13.09
C ALA A 120 3.34 -0.72 14.05
N ARG A 121 3.61 -1.46 15.13
CA ARG A 121 4.70 -1.17 16.06
C ARG A 121 6.07 -1.20 15.37
N LEU A 122 6.33 -2.20 14.53
CA LEU A 122 7.58 -2.31 13.76
C LEU A 122 7.80 -1.07 12.87
N LEU A 123 6.77 -0.66 12.13
CA LEU A 123 6.85 0.47 11.20
C LEU A 123 6.96 1.81 11.91
N VAL A 124 6.18 2.01 12.97
CA VAL A 124 6.21 3.23 13.80
C VAL A 124 7.55 3.39 14.49
N ASP A 125 8.08 2.35 15.13
CA ASP A 125 9.41 2.36 15.75
C ASP A 125 10.49 2.74 14.72
N PHE A 126 10.44 2.14 13.54
CA PHE A 126 11.43 2.41 12.49
C PHE A 126 11.36 3.86 11.98
N LYS A 127 10.14 4.41 11.80
CA LYS A 127 9.93 5.82 11.45
C LYS A 127 10.42 6.78 12.53
N ILE A 128 10.22 6.45 13.81
CA ILE A 128 10.70 7.27 14.93
C ILE A 128 12.24 7.28 14.97
N ARG A 129 12.89 6.13 14.77
CA ARG A 129 14.36 6.03 14.80
C ARG A 129 15.04 6.64 13.58
N TYR A 130 14.40 6.61 12.40
CA TYR A 130 14.96 7.12 11.15
C TYR A 130 13.98 8.02 10.38
N PRO A 131 13.62 9.19 10.94
CA PRO A 131 12.49 9.99 10.45
C PRO A 131 12.67 10.57 9.05
N GLN A 132 13.91 10.76 8.58
CA GLN A 132 14.22 11.25 7.24
C GLN A 132 14.38 10.13 6.20
N HIS A 133 14.53 8.89 6.64
CA HIS A 133 14.84 7.75 5.78
C HIS A 133 13.68 6.77 5.64
N VAL A 134 12.79 6.74 6.63
CA VAL A 134 11.57 5.91 6.62
C VAL A 134 10.38 6.79 6.28
N HIS A 135 9.57 6.36 5.32
CA HIS A 135 8.39 7.09 4.85
C HIS A 135 7.18 6.17 4.95
N LEU A 136 6.15 6.60 5.66
CA LEU A 136 4.90 5.84 5.81
C LEU A 136 3.84 6.55 4.98
N ILE A 137 3.22 5.84 4.04
CA ILE A 137 2.11 6.35 3.25
C ILE A 137 0.80 5.96 3.91
N LEU A 138 -0.15 6.89 3.92
CA LEU A 138 -1.45 6.68 4.54
C LEU A 138 -2.43 6.01 3.57
N GLY A 139 -2.81 4.78 3.88
CA GLY A 139 -3.82 4.03 3.16
C GLY A 139 -5.25 4.26 3.68
N ASN A 140 -6.24 3.80 2.92
CA ASN A 140 -7.65 3.95 3.31
C ASN A 140 -8.01 3.09 4.53
N ARG A 141 -7.43 1.89 4.66
CA ARG A 141 -7.69 1.01 5.81
C ARG A 141 -7.13 1.60 7.08
N ASP A 142 -5.95 2.22 7.00
CA ASP A 142 -5.31 2.89 8.12
C ASP A 142 -6.19 4.02 8.67
N ALA A 143 -6.59 4.95 7.79
CA ALA A 143 -7.44 6.08 8.19
C ALA A 143 -8.82 5.63 8.71
N ASN A 144 -9.37 4.53 8.19
CA ASN A 144 -10.65 4.01 8.65
C ASN A 144 -10.63 3.56 10.13
N LYS A 145 -9.47 3.20 10.71
CA LYS A 145 -9.40 2.82 12.14
C LYS A 145 -9.84 3.96 13.05
N LEU A 146 -9.48 5.19 12.71
CA LEU A 146 -9.84 6.38 13.49
C LEU A 146 -11.36 6.63 13.54
N LYS A 147 -12.11 6.17 12.53
CA LYS A 147 -13.58 6.32 12.51
C LYS A 147 -14.25 5.53 13.63
N LEU A 148 -13.63 4.43 14.09
CA LEU A 148 -14.17 3.58 15.16
C LEU A 148 -14.36 4.36 16.46
N VAL A 149 -13.56 5.40 16.70
CA VAL A 149 -13.64 6.22 17.91
C VAL A 149 -15.01 6.89 18.00
N ALA A 150 -15.46 7.52 16.92
CA ALA A 150 -16.75 8.18 16.89
C ALA A 150 -17.92 7.18 17.03
N HIS A 151 -17.74 5.96 16.49
CA HIS A 151 -18.77 4.93 16.45
C HIS A 151 -18.90 4.06 17.70
N LEU A 152 -17.83 3.93 18.47
CA LEU A 152 -17.74 3.03 19.63
C LEU A 152 -17.52 3.78 20.94
N THR A 153 -17.71 5.11 20.95
CA THR A 153 -17.64 5.94 22.16
C THR A 153 -18.77 6.98 22.17
N GLY A 154 -18.98 7.59 23.35
CA GLY A 154 -19.82 8.77 23.48
C GLY A 154 -21.30 8.56 23.12
N PRO A 155 -21.98 9.61 22.60
CA PRO A 155 -23.42 9.59 22.35
C PRO A 155 -23.88 8.47 21.41
N GLU A 156 -23.06 8.01 20.47
CA GLU A 156 -23.48 6.97 19.51
C GLU A 156 -23.80 5.64 20.19
N LEU A 157 -23.01 5.25 21.21
CA LEU A 157 -23.30 4.05 22.01
C LEU A 157 -24.62 4.15 22.79
N SER A 158 -25.05 5.36 23.15
CA SER A 158 -26.31 5.58 23.86
C SER A 158 -27.53 5.56 22.96
N GLN A 159 -27.35 5.73 21.64
CA GLN A 159 -28.44 5.66 20.67
C GLN A 159 -28.80 4.20 20.36
N SER A 160 -30.09 3.94 20.13
CA SER A 160 -30.56 2.62 19.70
C SER A 160 -30.05 2.30 18.29
N VAL A 161 -29.58 1.07 18.07
CA VAL A 161 -29.19 0.60 16.73
C VAL A 161 -30.31 0.69 15.68
N HIS A 162 -31.57 0.77 16.11
CA HIS A 162 -32.73 0.94 15.23
C HIS A 162 -32.83 2.35 14.64
N THR A 163 -32.20 3.35 15.25
CA THR A 163 -32.18 4.73 14.74
C THR A 163 -30.92 5.04 13.95
N LEU A 164 -29.90 4.18 14.00
CA LEU A 164 -28.63 4.41 13.32
C LEU A 164 -28.74 4.08 11.82
N PRO A 165 -28.33 4.99 10.92
CA PRO A 165 -28.23 4.68 9.50
C PRO A 165 -27.12 3.66 9.24
N GLY A 166 -27.22 2.98 8.09
CA GLY A 166 -26.15 2.17 7.54
C GLY A 166 -24.98 3.01 7.04
N PRO A 167 -24.01 2.42 6.31
CA PRO A 167 -22.86 3.17 5.82
C PRO A 167 -23.36 4.23 4.83
N TYR A 168 -23.23 5.51 5.20
CA TYR A 168 -23.72 6.64 4.40
C TYR A 168 -23.12 6.66 2.98
N TRP A 169 -21.98 6.00 2.80
CA TRP A 169 -21.29 5.90 1.52
C TRP A 169 -21.83 4.81 0.58
N TRP A 170 -22.70 3.95 1.08
CA TRP A 170 -23.24 2.77 0.40
C TRP A 170 -24.75 2.88 0.15
N SER A 171 -25.38 4.02 0.47
CA SER A 171 -26.82 4.22 0.27
C SER A 171 -27.21 4.01 -1.21
N GLY A 172 -28.19 3.13 -1.46
CA GLY A 172 -28.75 2.86 -2.79
C GLY A 172 -28.17 1.65 -3.54
N LEU A 173 -27.35 0.81 -2.89
CA LEU A 173 -26.88 -0.48 -3.44
C LEU A 173 -27.56 -1.65 -2.73
N SER A 174 -27.68 -2.80 -3.42
CA SER A 174 -28.34 -4.02 -2.89
C SER A 174 -27.71 -4.62 -1.64
N SER A 175 -26.49 -4.20 -1.29
CA SER A 175 -25.73 -4.65 -0.10
C SER A 175 -25.72 -3.63 1.05
N TYR A 176 -26.61 -2.64 1.05
CA TYR A 176 -26.79 -1.73 2.18
C TYR A 176 -27.39 -2.46 3.39
N VAL A 177 -26.65 -2.48 4.51
CA VAL A 177 -27.06 -3.14 5.76
C VAL A 177 -26.93 -2.15 6.91
N THR A 178 -28.00 -1.93 7.66
CA THR A 178 -27.98 -1.11 8.89
C THR A 178 -27.44 -1.93 10.08
N PRO A 179 -26.98 -1.28 11.17
CA PRO A 179 -26.59 -1.98 12.39
C PRO A 179 -27.67 -2.92 12.92
N ALA A 180 -28.92 -2.46 12.99
CA ALA A 180 -30.05 -3.27 13.43
C ALA A 180 -30.27 -4.51 12.55
N GLN A 181 -30.19 -4.37 11.22
CA GLN A 181 -30.32 -5.50 10.29
C GLN A 181 -29.18 -6.52 10.47
N PHE A 182 -27.94 -6.03 10.63
CA PHE A 182 -26.77 -6.88 10.82
C PHE A 182 -26.85 -7.70 12.10
N MET A 183 -27.29 -7.08 13.20
CA MET A 183 -27.45 -7.73 14.49
C MET A 183 -28.59 -8.74 14.48
N ALA A 184 -29.75 -8.35 13.95
CA ALA A 184 -30.92 -9.23 13.84
C ALA A 184 -30.61 -10.47 13.00
N SER A 185 -29.90 -10.31 11.86
CA SER A 185 -29.56 -11.45 10.98
C SER A 185 -28.55 -12.43 11.60
N ARG A 186 -27.94 -12.09 12.73
CA ARG A 186 -26.92 -12.89 13.43
C ARG A 186 -27.29 -13.22 14.87
N ALA A 187 -28.50 -12.85 15.30
CA ALA A 187 -28.96 -12.97 16.68
C ALA A 187 -27.97 -12.35 17.70
N LEU A 188 -27.35 -11.22 17.35
CA LEU A 188 -26.43 -10.50 18.23
C LEU A 188 -27.20 -9.45 19.06
N PRO A 189 -26.91 -9.29 20.36
CA PRO A 189 -27.44 -8.19 21.13
C PRO A 189 -26.81 -6.86 20.68
N ASP A 190 -27.47 -5.75 21.00
CA ASP A 190 -26.87 -4.42 20.84
C ASP A 190 -25.78 -4.23 21.91
N SER A 191 -24.55 -4.56 21.55
CA SER A 191 -23.34 -4.44 22.37
C SER A 191 -22.23 -3.72 21.62
N ARG A 192 -21.20 -3.25 22.35
CA ARG A 192 -20.01 -2.64 21.73
C ARG A 192 -19.31 -3.61 20.77
N SER A 193 -19.20 -4.89 21.15
CA SER A 193 -18.58 -5.91 20.31
C SER A 193 -19.41 -6.18 19.04
N ALA A 194 -20.74 -6.24 19.14
CA ALA A 194 -21.61 -6.40 17.98
C ALA A 194 -21.52 -5.21 17.02
N ARG A 195 -21.43 -3.97 17.55
CA ARG A 195 -21.21 -2.76 16.74
C ARG A 195 -19.84 -2.75 16.07
N LEU A 196 -18.78 -3.14 16.78
CA LEU A 196 -17.44 -3.28 16.18
C LEU A 196 -17.45 -4.31 15.04
N ARG A 197 -18.06 -5.49 15.25
CA ARG A 197 -18.22 -6.53 14.22
C ARG A 197 -18.98 -5.99 13.00
N TYR A 198 -20.02 -5.18 13.21
CA TYR A 198 -20.72 -4.49 12.12
C TYR A 198 -19.77 -3.58 11.33
N HIS A 199 -19.00 -2.72 12.00
CA HIS A 199 -18.08 -1.81 11.31
C HIS A 199 -17.00 -2.56 10.53
N LEU A 200 -16.35 -3.54 11.14
CA LEU A 200 -15.34 -4.36 10.49
C LEU A 200 -15.91 -5.08 9.27
N HIS A 201 -17.10 -5.67 9.38
CA HIS A 201 -17.74 -6.42 8.29
C HIS A 201 -18.32 -5.52 7.20
N CYS A 202 -19.26 -4.65 7.55
CA CYS A 202 -20.10 -3.91 6.60
C CYS A 202 -19.45 -2.61 6.09
N THR A 203 -18.50 -2.04 6.84
CA THR A 203 -17.95 -0.71 6.53
C THR A 203 -16.49 -0.75 6.09
N MET A 204 -15.72 -1.75 6.55
CA MET A 204 -14.27 -1.86 6.29
C MET A 204 -13.87 -3.09 5.47
N GLY A 205 -14.78 -4.05 5.23
CA GLY A 205 -14.47 -5.27 4.47
C GLY A 205 -13.49 -6.23 5.19
N ALA A 206 -13.39 -6.11 6.50
CA ALA A 206 -12.42 -6.78 7.38
C ALA A 206 -13.12 -7.71 8.39
N ALA A 207 -14.11 -8.50 7.94
CA ALA A 207 -14.96 -9.31 8.81
C ALA A 207 -14.20 -10.24 9.78
N ALA A 208 -13.07 -10.80 9.35
CA ALA A 208 -12.25 -11.71 10.15
C ALA A 208 -11.40 -11.00 11.21
N MET A 209 -11.25 -9.67 11.12
CA MET A 209 -10.33 -8.90 11.95
C MET A 209 -10.67 -8.95 13.45
N PHE A 210 -11.95 -9.14 13.81
CA PHE A 210 -12.32 -9.27 15.23
C PHE A 210 -11.64 -10.50 15.86
N GLU A 211 -11.74 -11.66 15.20
CA GLU A 211 -11.14 -12.91 15.69
C GLU A 211 -9.62 -12.89 15.55
N ALA A 212 -9.09 -12.29 14.49
CA ALA A 212 -7.66 -12.10 14.32
C ALA A 212 -7.07 -11.23 15.45
N ARG A 213 -7.75 -10.13 15.82
CA ARG A 213 -7.34 -9.30 16.94
C ARG A 213 -7.40 -10.06 18.26
N LYS A 214 -8.46 -10.86 18.48
CA LYS A 214 -8.61 -11.71 19.66
C LYS A 214 -7.44 -12.67 19.81
N ALA A 215 -7.04 -13.34 18.73
CA ALA A 215 -5.88 -14.23 18.69
C ALA A 215 -4.57 -13.47 18.95
N GLU A 216 -4.38 -12.30 18.35
CA GLU A 216 -3.17 -11.49 18.57
C GLU A 216 -3.06 -11.02 20.03
N LEU A 217 -4.17 -10.59 20.65
CA LEU A 217 -4.19 -10.18 22.05
C LEU A 217 -3.84 -11.33 22.99
N ALA A 218 -4.36 -12.53 22.73
CA ALA A 218 -4.02 -13.72 23.51
C ALA A 218 -2.52 -14.00 23.45
N LEU A 219 -1.94 -13.97 22.24
CA LEU A 219 -0.51 -14.15 22.03
C LEU A 219 0.31 -13.09 22.78
N LEU A 220 -0.05 -11.81 22.65
CA LEU A 220 0.65 -10.70 23.31
C LEU A 220 0.57 -10.77 24.84
N ALA A 221 -0.53 -11.30 25.37
CA ALA A 221 -0.72 -11.49 26.80
C ALA A 221 -0.16 -12.82 27.34
N GLY A 222 0.46 -13.64 26.48
CA GLY A 222 0.97 -14.97 26.86
C GLY A 222 -0.12 -15.97 27.26
N ARG A 223 -1.36 -15.79 26.77
CA ARG A 223 -2.49 -16.69 27.00
C ARG A 223 -2.45 -17.86 26.02
N SER A 224 -2.91 -19.02 26.50
CA SER A 224 -2.87 -20.27 25.72
C SER A 224 -3.95 -20.34 24.65
N SER A 225 -5.07 -19.63 24.83
CA SER A 225 -6.20 -19.63 23.89
C SER A 225 -6.71 -18.22 23.60
N PRO A 226 -7.12 -17.93 22.34
CA PRO A 226 -7.92 -16.76 22.02
C PRO A 226 -9.19 -16.64 22.89
N ASP A 227 -9.78 -17.76 23.32
CA ASP A 227 -10.99 -17.77 24.14
C ASP A 227 -10.80 -17.14 25.53
N ASP A 228 -9.55 -17.05 25.99
CA ASP A 228 -9.20 -16.37 27.24
C ASP A 228 -9.26 -14.84 27.11
N VAL A 229 -9.49 -14.30 25.90
CA VAL A 229 -9.69 -12.87 25.62
C VAL A 229 -11.17 -12.57 25.47
N SER A 230 -11.68 -11.67 26.28
CA SER A 230 -13.07 -11.23 26.21
C SER A 230 -13.34 -10.36 24.98
N ASP A 231 -14.60 -10.34 24.55
CA ASP A 231 -15.06 -9.45 23.48
C ASP A 231 -14.83 -7.96 23.81
N ASP A 232 -14.91 -7.59 25.10
CA ASP A 232 -14.65 -6.23 25.56
C ASP A 232 -13.17 -5.87 25.48
N GLU A 233 -12.25 -6.79 25.78
CA GLU A 233 -10.80 -6.58 25.55
C GLU A 233 -10.49 -6.35 24.07
N VAL A 234 -11.19 -7.04 23.16
CA VAL A 234 -11.05 -6.80 21.72
C VAL A 234 -11.48 -5.38 21.37
N VAL A 235 -12.67 -4.96 21.82
CA VAL A 235 -13.17 -3.59 21.59
C VAL A 235 -12.22 -2.55 22.16
N ASP A 236 -11.78 -2.75 23.40
CA ASP A 236 -10.84 -1.86 24.09
C ASP A 236 -9.54 -1.73 23.30
N SER A 237 -9.01 -2.82 22.74
CA SER A 237 -7.78 -2.77 21.92
C SER A 237 -7.91 -1.90 20.66
N PHE A 238 -9.09 -1.83 20.03
CA PHE A 238 -9.30 -0.95 18.87
C PHE A 238 -9.35 0.52 19.28
N LEU A 239 -9.94 0.82 20.44
CA LEU A 239 -10.00 2.16 20.98
C LEU A 239 -8.65 2.61 21.53
N ALA A 240 -7.94 1.74 22.24
CA ALA A 240 -6.57 1.95 22.67
C ALA A 240 -5.62 2.21 21.49
N ALA A 241 -5.88 1.63 20.31
CA ALA A 241 -5.08 1.87 19.11
C ALA A 241 -5.40 3.21 18.40
N ALA A 242 -6.62 3.76 18.55
CA ALA A 242 -7.12 4.84 17.69
C ALA A 242 -7.62 6.11 18.42
N ASP A 243 -8.14 5.99 19.65
CA ASP A 243 -8.71 7.11 20.40
C ASP A 243 -7.62 7.87 21.15
N PRO A 244 -7.37 9.16 20.82
CA PRO A 244 -6.36 9.99 21.51
C PRO A 244 -6.70 10.24 22.98
N ARG A 245 -7.95 10.03 23.40
CA ARG A 245 -8.41 10.23 24.78
C ARG A 245 -8.29 8.97 25.62
N HIS A 246 -8.05 7.80 25.01
CA HIS A 246 -7.92 6.56 25.73
C HIS A 246 -6.71 6.60 26.67
N PRO A 247 -6.76 6.11 27.91
CA PRO A 247 -5.62 6.18 28.84
C PRO A 247 -4.32 5.60 28.27
N ALA A 248 -4.41 4.49 27.52
CA ALA A 248 -3.26 3.91 26.82
C ALA A 248 -2.67 4.81 25.70
N SER A 249 -3.41 5.83 25.25
CA SER A 249 -3.06 6.79 24.20
C SER A 249 -2.76 8.20 24.72
N GLN A 250 -2.89 8.47 26.02
CA GLN A 250 -2.84 9.83 26.57
C GLN A 250 -1.42 10.40 26.70
N GLU A 251 -0.36 9.63 26.41
CA GLU A 251 1.03 10.11 26.39
C GLU A 251 1.53 10.42 24.97
N THR A 252 0.66 10.49 23.95
CA THR A 252 1.02 9.86 22.67
C THR A 252 0.98 10.71 21.39
N VAL A 253 0.42 11.94 21.33
CA VAL A 253 0.40 12.77 20.09
C VAL A 253 0.40 14.29 20.37
N VAL A 254 1.49 15.00 20.01
CA VAL A 254 1.49 16.47 19.83
C VAL A 254 1.41 16.81 18.34
N VAL A 255 0.23 17.16 17.82
CA VAL A 255 0.12 17.68 16.44
C VAL A 255 0.65 19.12 16.42
N PRO A 256 1.55 19.50 15.48
CA PRO A 256 2.08 20.86 15.42
C PRO A 256 0.95 21.90 15.27
N ARG A 257 0.99 22.99 16.03
CA ARG A 257 0.22 24.21 15.70
C ARG A 257 0.85 24.89 14.49
N GLU A 258 0.04 25.58 13.67
CA GLU A 258 0.48 26.23 12.43
C GLU A 258 1.78 27.04 12.61
N GLY A 259 2.72 26.89 11.66
CA GLY A 259 3.94 27.70 11.59
C GLY A 259 5.22 27.05 12.10
N HIS A 260 5.17 25.85 12.70
CA HIS A 260 6.39 25.12 13.09
C HIS A 260 6.81 24.11 12.01
N VAL A 261 7.80 24.51 11.22
CA VAL A 261 8.62 23.62 10.38
C VAL A 261 9.51 22.79 11.31
N CYS A 262 9.45 21.46 11.16
CA CYS A 262 10.20 20.47 11.94
C CYS A 262 9.71 20.25 13.38
N VAL A 263 8.57 19.56 13.54
CA VAL A 263 8.32 18.82 14.78
C VAL A 263 8.93 17.43 14.59
N ARG A 264 9.87 17.08 15.44
CA ARG A 264 10.56 15.80 15.32
C ARG A 264 9.53 14.72 15.65
N PRO A 265 9.40 13.64 14.86
CA PRO A 265 8.48 12.53 15.16
C PRO A 265 8.56 12.00 16.60
N HIS A 266 9.74 12.11 17.24
CA HIS A 266 9.97 11.74 18.64
C HIS A 266 9.47 12.75 19.68
N ASP A 267 9.12 13.98 19.28
CA ASP A 267 8.43 14.94 20.16
C ASP A 267 6.91 14.70 20.19
N ILE A 268 6.42 13.79 19.34
CA ILE A 268 4.99 13.55 19.12
C ILE A 268 4.55 12.23 19.75
N VAL A 269 5.40 11.22 19.94
CA VAL A 269 4.95 9.84 20.24
C VAL A 269 5.72 9.18 21.39
N ALA A 270 5.04 8.88 22.52
CA ALA A 270 5.59 8.05 23.61
C ALA A 270 5.40 6.52 23.40
N SER A 271 6.00 5.72 24.28
CA SER A 271 6.16 4.26 24.16
C SER A 271 4.88 3.42 24.34
N GLY A 272 3.77 3.97 24.84
CA GLY A 272 2.52 3.24 25.11
C GLY A 272 1.39 3.46 24.09
N GLY A 273 0.65 2.38 23.78
CA GLY A 273 -0.64 2.34 23.04
C GLY A 273 -0.70 3.07 21.69
N GLY A 274 -1.91 3.33 21.19
CA GLY A 274 -2.16 4.24 20.07
C GLY A 274 -1.60 3.82 18.71
N GLU A 275 -1.35 2.53 18.44
CA GLU A 275 -0.60 2.08 17.25
C GLU A 275 -1.18 2.60 15.93
N ALA A 276 -2.51 2.58 15.77
CA ALA A 276 -3.17 3.10 14.58
C ALA A 276 -3.08 4.62 14.50
N LEU A 277 -3.30 5.31 15.61
CA LEU A 277 -3.16 6.77 15.67
C LEU A 277 -1.72 7.22 15.38
N LYS A 278 -0.72 6.56 15.97
CA LYS A 278 0.71 6.81 15.73
C LYS A 278 1.06 6.63 14.26
N TYR A 279 0.66 5.51 13.67
CA TYR A 279 0.89 5.26 12.24
C TYR A 279 0.28 6.38 11.40
N VAL A 280 -0.99 6.71 11.64
CA VAL A 280 -1.71 7.74 10.86
C VAL A 280 -1.06 9.13 11.00
N VAL A 281 -0.63 9.52 12.19
CA VAL A 281 0.05 10.81 12.43
C VAL A 281 1.42 10.87 11.74
N LEU A 282 2.18 9.77 11.80
CA LEU A 282 3.51 9.67 11.22
C LEU A 282 3.48 9.48 9.69
N SER A 283 2.35 9.05 9.16
CA SER A 283 2.16 8.83 7.73
C SER A 283 1.82 10.10 6.95
N GLU A 284 2.06 10.05 5.65
CA GLU A 284 1.85 11.13 4.69
C GLU A 284 0.94 10.65 3.56
N LEU A 285 0.16 11.54 2.97
CA LEU A 285 -0.68 11.19 1.81
C LEU A 285 0.13 11.00 0.53
N ALA A 286 1.31 11.63 0.46
CA ALA A 286 2.26 11.52 -0.62
C ALA A 286 3.67 11.82 -0.08
N ALA A 287 4.67 11.05 -0.50
CA ALA A 287 6.08 11.29 -0.16
C ALA A 287 6.93 11.42 -1.43
N LEU A 288 7.86 12.36 -1.41
CA LEU A 288 8.87 12.56 -2.46
C LEU A 288 10.22 12.07 -1.93
N VAL A 289 10.78 11.04 -2.57
CA VAL A 289 12.11 10.51 -2.24
C VAL A 289 12.92 10.52 -3.52
N HIS A 290 13.96 11.37 -3.56
CA HIS A 290 14.71 11.69 -4.76
C HIS A 290 13.79 12.10 -5.94
N ASP A 291 13.75 11.33 -7.02
CA ASP A 291 12.97 11.58 -8.23
C ASP A 291 11.66 10.78 -8.29
N SER A 292 11.24 10.20 -7.17
CA SER A 292 10.12 9.26 -7.09
C SER A 292 9.03 9.76 -6.16
N LEU A 293 7.78 9.74 -6.64
CA LEU A 293 6.58 10.07 -5.87
C LEU A 293 5.90 8.77 -5.39
N PHE A 294 5.68 8.67 -4.08
CA PHE A 294 5.02 7.53 -3.44
C PHE A 294 3.63 7.95 -2.96
N VAL A 295 2.60 7.19 -3.35
CA VAL A 295 1.19 7.43 -2.98
C VAL A 295 0.48 6.10 -2.81
N HIS A 296 -0.55 6.01 -1.97
CA HIS A 296 -1.21 4.71 -1.75
C HIS A 296 -2.02 4.24 -2.97
N GLY A 297 -2.77 5.14 -3.62
CA GLY A 297 -3.62 4.82 -4.77
C GLY A 297 -2.95 5.11 -6.10
N GLY A 298 -3.00 6.37 -6.53
CA GLY A 298 -2.48 6.80 -7.83
C GLY A 298 -2.80 8.26 -8.15
N VAL A 299 -2.08 8.83 -9.11
CA VAL A 299 -2.27 10.23 -9.52
C VAL A 299 -3.12 10.30 -10.78
N SER A 300 -4.34 10.83 -10.64
CA SER A 300 -5.24 11.07 -11.76
C SER A 300 -5.24 12.53 -12.18
N ARG A 301 -5.73 12.82 -13.39
CA ARG A 301 -5.98 14.20 -13.85
C ARG A 301 -6.84 15.01 -12.87
N ARG A 302 -7.77 14.34 -12.17
CA ARG A 302 -8.65 15.00 -11.19
C ARG A 302 -7.96 15.23 -9.85
N ALA A 303 -7.07 14.32 -9.45
CA ALA A 303 -6.36 14.41 -8.18
C ALA A 303 -5.21 15.42 -8.24
N LEU A 304 -4.54 15.55 -9.39
CA LEU A 304 -3.40 16.44 -9.59
C LEU A 304 -3.69 17.88 -9.12
N GLY A 305 -2.88 18.36 -8.18
CA GLY A 305 -2.97 19.71 -7.63
C GLY A 305 -4.14 19.94 -6.66
N PHE A 306 -5.01 18.96 -6.41
CA PHE A 306 -6.16 19.14 -5.53
C PHE A 306 -5.76 19.01 -4.04
N VAL A 307 -6.22 19.96 -3.23
CA VAL A 307 -6.13 19.97 -1.78
C VAL A 307 -7.55 20.20 -1.24
N PRO A 308 -8.10 19.30 -0.41
CA PRO A 308 -9.43 19.48 0.16
C PRO A 308 -9.54 20.73 1.03
N ALA A 309 -10.75 21.23 1.22
CA ALA A 309 -11.00 22.29 2.19
C ALA A 309 -10.97 21.75 3.63
N ASP A 310 -10.77 22.64 4.61
CA ASP A 310 -10.74 22.27 6.03
C ASP A 310 -12.13 21.88 6.55
N ASP A 311 -13.20 22.30 5.86
CA ASP A 311 -14.61 21.99 6.15
C ASP A 311 -15.17 20.84 5.26
N ALA A 312 -14.32 20.11 4.56
CA ALA A 312 -14.75 19.00 3.71
C ALA A 312 -15.51 17.93 4.51
N PHE A 313 -16.70 17.58 4.04
CA PHE A 313 -17.56 16.57 4.66
C PHE A 313 -17.20 15.17 4.17
N ASP A 314 -17.17 14.18 5.07
CA ASP A 314 -16.83 12.79 4.73
C ASP A 314 -17.98 11.99 4.13
N GLY A 315 -19.11 12.60 3.81
CA GLY A 315 -20.27 11.95 3.20
C GLY A 315 -20.43 12.11 1.68
N VAL A 316 -21.65 11.87 1.19
CA VAL A 316 -21.99 12.06 -0.23
C VAL A 316 -22.16 13.56 -0.49
N THR A 317 -21.36 14.11 -1.40
CA THR A 317 -21.43 15.53 -1.78
C THR A 317 -21.86 15.68 -3.25
N ARG A 318 -22.27 16.90 -3.63
CA ARG A 318 -22.57 17.23 -5.04
C ARG A 318 -21.30 17.54 -5.84
N ALA A 319 -20.28 18.07 -5.18
CA ALA A 319 -18.98 18.37 -5.72
C ALA A 319 -17.92 18.25 -4.61
N ALA A 320 -16.67 18.02 -5.02
CA ALA A 320 -15.54 18.06 -4.11
C ALA A 320 -15.30 19.51 -3.66
N VAL A 321 -15.16 19.72 -2.35
CA VAL A 321 -14.88 21.03 -1.76
C VAL A 321 -13.38 21.11 -1.47
N GLY A 322 -12.71 22.10 -2.06
CA GLY A 322 -11.27 22.25 -1.96
C GLY A 322 -10.72 23.18 -3.03
N THR A 323 -9.40 23.31 -3.05
CA THR A 323 -8.68 24.15 -4.00
C THR A 323 -7.82 23.27 -4.91
N THR A 324 -7.78 23.59 -6.19
CA THR A 324 -6.78 23.03 -7.11
C THR A 324 -5.70 24.09 -7.33
N LEU A 325 -4.44 23.74 -7.05
CA LEU A 325 -3.30 24.61 -7.30
C LEU A 325 -3.22 24.96 -8.81
N PRO A 326 -2.66 26.13 -9.16
CA PRO A 326 -2.54 26.52 -10.56
C PRO A 326 -1.64 25.52 -11.33
N PRO A 327 -1.82 25.35 -12.65
CA PRO A 327 -1.00 24.43 -13.45
C PRO A 327 0.51 24.72 -13.44
N SER A 328 0.91 25.94 -13.04
CA SER A 328 2.31 26.32 -12.88
C SER A 328 2.93 25.83 -11.56
N ALA A 329 2.12 25.35 -10.62
CA ALA A 329 2.63 24.79 -9.37
C ALA A 329 3.30 23.45 -9.63
N SER A 330 4.47 23.26 -9.03
CA SER A 330 5.21 22.01 -9.05
C SER A 330 4.53 20.93 -8.21
N ILE A 331 4.88 19.67 -8.49
CA ILE A 331 4.47 18.52 -7.67
C ILE A 331 4.97 18.68 -6.22
N HIS A 332 6.14 19.29 -6.02
CA HIS A 332 6.69 19.57 -4.70
C HIS A 332 5.79 20.51 -3.88
N GLU A 333 5.31 21.60 -4.51
CA GLU A 333 4.38 22.53 -3.86
C GLU A 333 3.04 21.88 -3.55
N TRP A 334 2.52 21.03 -4.45
CA TRP A 334 1.28 20.30 -4.21
C TRP A 334 1.40 19.31 -3.05
N VAL A 335 2.48 18.50 -3.01
CA VAL A 335 2.74 17.55 -1.91
C VAL A 335 2.87 18.29 -0.58
N ALA A 336 3.59 19.42 -0.55
CA ALA A 336 3.71 20.25 0.65
C ALA A 336 2.35 20.82 1.11
N ALA A 337 1.53 21.32 0.18
CA ALA A 337 0.21 21.83 0.49
C ALA A 337 -0.74 20.73 1.02
N LEU A 338 -0.68 19.54 0.42
CA LEU A 338 -1.45 18.37 0.86
C LEU A 338 -1.01 17.91 2.26
N ARG A 339 0.29 17.92 2.56
CA ARG A 339 0.83 17.61 3.89
C ARG A 339 0.38 18.62 4.94
N ALA A 340 0.45 19.92 4.63
CA ALA A 340 -0.01 20.97 5.54
C ALA A 340 -1.50 20.82 5.88
N TRP A 341 -2.34 20.55 4.87
CA TRP A 341 -3.76 20.26 5.07
C TRP A 341 -3.99 19.00 5.91
N GLN A 342 -3.29 17.89 5.62
CA GLN A 342 -3.40 16.64 6.39
C GLN A 342 -3.13 16.87 7.88
N LEU A 343 -2.10 17.65 8.22
CA LEU A 343 -1.76 17.95 9.60
C LEU A 343 -2.85 18.75 10.33
N ARG A 344 -3.48 19.73 9.67
CA ARG A 344 -4.65 20.44 10.23
C ARG A 344 -5.84 19.50 10.43
N ALA A 345 -6.09 18.62 9.47
CA ALA A 345 -7.15 17.62 9.57
C ALA A 345 -6.94 16.64 10.73
N LEU A 346 -5.69 16.21 10.96
CA LEU A 346 -5.31 15.38 12.10
C LEU A 346 -5.43 16.14 13.43
N ALA A 347 -5.03 17.41 13.47
CA ALA A 347 -5.20 18.25 14.66
C ALA A 347 -6.68 18.35 15.05
N ALA A 348 -7.58 18.53 14.06
CA ALA A 348 -9.02 18.56 14.30
C ALA A 348 -9.54 17.21 14.85
N PHE A 349 -9.07 16.08 14.32
CA PHE A 349 -9.41 14.75 14.86
C PHE A 349 -8.95 14.59 16.31
N VAL A 350 -7.69 14.92 16.60
CA VAL A 350 -7.13 14.76 17.95
C VAL A 350 -7.88 15.63 18.97
N ALA A 351 -8.24 16.86 18.57
CA ALA A 351 -9.01 17.77 19.41
C ALA A 351 -10.45 17.29 19.67
N SER A 352 -11.10 16.65 18.68
CA SER A 352 -12.47 16.15 18.82
C SER A 352 -12.73 14.89 17.98
N PRO A 353 -12.34 13.70 18.48
CA PRO A 353 -12.40 12.46 17.69
C PRO A 353 -13.81 11.85 17.61
N GLY A 354 -14.77 12.39 18.36
CA GLY A 354 -16.17 11.98 18.35
C GLY A 354 -17.06 12.86 17.46
N TYR A 355 -18.32 12.47 17.30
CA TYR A 355 -19.33 13.34 16.68
C TYR A 355 -19.59 14.56 17.56
N LEU A 356 -19.69 15.72 16.92
CA LEU A 356 -20.01 17.00 17.54
C LEU A 356 -21.52 17.25 17.65
N ASP A 357 -22.31 16.51 16.86
CA ASP A 357 -23.77 16.62 16.82
C ASP A 357 -24.42 15.22 16.79
N LEU A 358 -25.72 15.16 17.11
CA LEU A 358 -26.49 13.91 17.09
C LEU A 358 -26.86 13.45 15.67
N ASP A 359 -26.85 14.37 14.71
CA ASP A 359 -27.19 14.12 13.31
C ASP A 359 -26.03 13.48 12.52
N ARG A 360 -24.86 13.33 13.15
CA ARG A 360 -23.63 12.76 12.61
C ARG A 360 -23.07 13.53 11.41
N ASN A 361 -23.31 14.84 11.38
CA ASN A 361 -22.87 15.69 10.28
C ASN A 361 -21.48 16.29 10.51
N GLN A 362 -21.05 16.41 11.76
CA GLN A 362 -19.75 16.99 12.10
C GLN A 362 -18.97 16.13 13.09
N ARG A 363 -17.67 15.96 12.80
CA ARG A 363 -16.68 15.36 13.70
C ARG A 363 -15.29 15.90 13.35
N GLY A 364 -14.39 15.92 14.32
CA GLY A 364 -12.98 16.20 14.04
C GLY A 364 -12.42 15.16 13.08
N GLY A 365 -11.65 15.61 12.09
CA GLY A 365 -11.07 14.73 11.07
C GLY A 365 -12.01 14.29 9.96
N ALA A 366 -13.27 14.77 9.92
CA ALA A 366 -14.17 14.53 8.78
C ALA A 366 -13.49 14.87 7.45
N GLN A 367 -12.79 15.99 7.38
CA GLN A 367 -12.04 16.39 6.19
C GLN A 367 -10.96 15.37 5.81
N LEU A 368 -10.23 14.77 6.76
CA LEU A 368 -9.27 13.69 6.47
C LEU A 368 -9.98 12.48 5.87
N PHE A 369 -11.07 12.04 6.50
CA PHE A 369 -11.83 10.87 6.08
C PHE A 369 -12.46 11.03 4.70
N SER A 370 -12.86 12.26 4.35
CA SER A 370 -13.41 12.60 3.03
C SER A 370 -12.45 12.22 1.90
N TYR A 371 -11.14 12.36 2.12
CA TYR A 371 -10.10 12.07 1.13
C TYR A 371 -9.95 10.59 0.81
N PHE A 372 -10.46 9.72 1.69
CA PHE A 372 -10.53 8.27 1.50
C PHE A 372 -11.90 7.82 1.01
N TYR A 373 -12.76 8.75 0.58
CA TYR A 373 -14.08 8.42 0.06
C TYR A 373 -14.39 9.06 -1.30
N THR A 374 -14.55 8.21 -2.32
CA THR A 374 -14.74 8.64 -3.72
C THR A 374 -15.93 9.56 -3.93
N ARG A 375 -17.05 9.41 -3.21
CA ARG A 375 -18.20 10.33 -3.38
C ARG A 375 -18.07 11.64 -2.62
N ALA A 376 -17.15 11.76 -1.67
CA ALA A 376 -16.87 13.04 -0.99
C ALA A 376 -15.95 13.92 -1.86
N VAL A 377 -14.89 13.33 -2.40
CA VAL A 377 -13.89 14.05 -3.21
C VAL A 377 -14.02 13.83 -4.72
N HIS A 378 -15.04 13.11 -5.18
CA HIS A 378 -15.33 12.83 -6.60
C HIS A 378 -14.12 12.29 -7.38
N GLY A 379 -13.35 11.40 -6.74
CA GLY A 379 -12.14 10.78 -7.30
C GLY A 379 -10.89 11.67 -7.29
N ARG A 380 -10.90 12.80 -6.58
CA ARG A 380 -9.74 13.68 -6.38
C ARG A 380 -8.95 13.26 -5.14
N SER A 381 -8.33 12.09 -5.21
CA SER A 381 -7.52 11.58 -4.11
C SER A 381 -6.39 10.73 -4.64
N VAL A 382 -5.22 10.87 -4.04
CA VAL A 382 -4.06 10.01 -4.32
C VAL A 382 -4.07 8.72 -3.52
N ALA A 383 -5.00 8.55 -2.56
CA ALA A 383 -5.08 7.36 -1.71
C ALA A 383 -6.00 6.27 -2.27
N ILE A 384 -7.12 6.64 -2.91
CA ILE A 384 -8.16 5.69 -3.33
C ILE A 384 -8.39 5.63 -4.84
N HIS A 385 -7.63 6.42 -5.61
CA HIS A 385 -7.75 6.38 -7.05
C HIS A 385 -7.10 5.09 -7.57
N PRO A 386 -7.83 4.23 -8.31
CA PRO A 386 -7.23 3.04 -8.88
C PRO A 386 -6.35 3.42 -10.07
N SER A 387 -5.11 2.92 -10.10
CA SER A 387 -4.24 2.96 -11.28
C SER A 387 -4.65 1.96 -12.38
N LEU A 388 -5.86 1.40 -12.26
CA LEU A 388 -6.45 0.40 -13.16
C LEU A 388 -7.76 0.92 -13.77
N THR A 389 -8.03 0.59 -15.04
CA THR A 389 -9.37 0.67 -15.62
C THR A 389 -9.84 -0.70 -16.05
N ARG A 390 -11.03 -1.09 -15.54
CA ARG A 390 -11.61 -2.42 -15.76
C ARG A 390 -10.65 -3.58 -15.40
N GLY A 391 -9.82 -3.37 -14.37
CA GLY A 391 -8.87 -4.36 -13.87
C GLY A 391 -7.58 -4.48 -14.67
N VAL A 392 -7.23 -3.48 -15.48
CA VAL A 392 -5.97 -3.47 -16.25
C VAL A 392 -5.22 -2.15 -16.02
N PRO A 393 -3.88 -2.17 -15.88
CA PRO A 393 -3.07 -0.98 -15.68
C PRO A 393 -3.22 0.01 -16.83
N ASN A 394 -3.41 1.27 -16.47
CA ASN A 394 -3.48 2.36 -17.44
C ASN A 394 -2.14 3.06 -17.57
N GLU A 395 -1.88 3.55 -18.78
CA GLU A 395 -0.88 4.58 -18.97
C GLU A 395 -1.31 5.87 -18.25
N PRO A 396 -0.37 6.59 -17.62
CA PRO A 396 -0.68 7.88 -17.03
C PRO A 396 -1.17 8.87 -18.10
N PRO A 397 -2.20 9.68 -17.80
CA PRO A 397 -2.62 10.75 -18.70
C PRO A 397 -1.45 11.66 -19.06
N ALA A 398 -1.34 12.06 -20.33
CA ALA A 398 -0.18 12.81 -20.83
C ALA A 398 0.09 14.10 -20.05
N ASP A 399 -0.95 14.85 -19.68
CA ASP A 399 -0.83 16.06 -18.87
C ASP A 399 -0.32 15.79 -17.45
N VAL A 400 -0.71 14.67 -16.84
CA VAL A 400 -0.18 14.25 -15.54
C VAL A 400 1.29 13.85 -15.65
N ALA A 401 1.66 13.08 -16.68
CA ALA A 401 3.04 12.68 -16.91
C ALA A 401 3.95 13.89 -17.19
N LEU A 402 3.49 14.87 -17.97
CA LEU A 402 4.21 16.11 -18.21
C LEU A 402 4.40 16.90 -16.91
N ALA A 403 3.36 17.09 -16.10
CA ALA A 403 3.46 17.79 -14.82
C ALA A 403 4.45 17.13 -13.84
N LEU A 404 4.48 15.78 -13.80
CA LEU A 404 5.45 15.01 -13.03
C LEU A 404 6.88 15.25 -13.53
N ARG A 405 7.12 15.05 -14.83
CA ARG A 405 8.45 15.20 -15.44
C ARG A 405 8.98 16.63 -15.32
N ASP A 406 8.14 17.63 -15.57
CA ASP A 406 8.51 19.04 -15.50
C ASP A 406 8.80 19.46 -14.03
N SER A 407 8.31 18.69 -13.05
CA SER A 407 8.68 18.81 -11.63
C SER A 407 9.86 17.94 -11.21
N GLY A 408 10.57 17.31 -12.15
CA GLY A 408 11.72 16.43 -11.88
C GLY A 408 11.35 15.03 -11.37
N ILE A 409 10.09 14.61 -11.50
CA ILE A 409 9.63 13.30 -11.03
C ILE A 409 9.69 12.29 -12.19
N ALA A 410 10.53 11.28 -12.02
CA ALA A 410 10.71 10.18 -12.98
C ALA A 410 9.62 9.12 -12.86
N ARG A 411 9.05 8.93 -11.66
CA ARG A 411 8.09 7.85 -11.41
C ARG A 411 7.10 8.07 -10.28
N VAL A 412 5.98 7.36 -10.36
CA VAL A 412 4.98 7.19 -9.30
C VAL A 412 4.95 5.73 -8.87
N VAL A 413 5.08 5.49 -7.56
CA VAL A 413 5.00 4.15 -6.97
C VAL A 413 3.77 4.09 -6.07
N SER A 414 2.93 3.06 -6.24
CA SER A 414 1.65 2.98 -5.55
C SER A 414 1.17 1.58 -5.19
N GLY A 415 0.13 1.51 -4.35
CA GLY A 415 -0.56 0.31 -3.88
C GLY A 415 -2.05 0.28 -4.25
N HIS A 416 -2.91 -0.06 -3.27
CA HIS A 416 -4.38 0.01 -3.28
C HIS A 416 -5.16 -1.00 -4.15
N LYS A 417 -4.75 -1.24 -5.40
CA LYS A 417 -5.38 -2.25 -6.27
C LYS A 417 -4.33 -3.11 -6.96
N PRO A 418 -4.28 -4.43 -6.70
CA PRO A 418 -3.35 -5.31 -7.38
C PRO A 418 -3.83 -5.59 -8.81
N PHE A 419 -2.87 -5.89 -9.68
CA PHE A 419 -3.13 -6.39 -11.03
C PHE A 419 -2.53 -7.78 -11.28
N SER A 420 -1.45 -8.13 -10.58
CA SER A 420 -0.61 -9.29 -10.87
C SER A 420 -0.15 -9.93 -9.54
N ASP A 421 0.52 -11.07 -9.64
CA ASP A 421 1.31 -11.67 -8.56
C ASP A 421 2.76 -11.14 -8.50
N SER A 422 3.00 -10.01 -9.17
CA SER A 422 4.23 -9.22 -9.15
C SER A 422 3.95 -7.71 -9.27
N PRO A 423 4.87 -6.84 -8.84
CA PRO A 423 4.75 -5.41 -9.09
C PRO A 423 4.71 -5.12 -10.59
N THR A 424 3.74 -4.33 -11.01
CA THR A 424 3.53 -4.01 -12.42
C THR A 424 4.02 -2.62 -12.77
N LEU A 425 4.98 -2.56 -13.68
CA LEU A 425 5.48 -1.32 -14.25
C LEU A 425 4.69 -0.95 -15.50
N VAL A 426 4.32 0.32 -15.64
CA VAL A 426 3.75 0.92 -16.86
C VAL A 426 4.55 2.16 -17.19
N ARG A 427 4.83 2.38 -18.48
CA ARG A 427 5.60 3.55 -18.94
C ARG A 427 4.82 4.33 -19.98
N ALA A 428 4.69 5.63 -19.79
CA ALA A 428 4.21 6.53 -20.83
C ALA A 428 4.76 7.95 -20.64
N ASN A 429 5.00 8.64 -21.76
CA ASN A 429 5.39 10.06 -21.77
C ASN A 429 6.63 10.40 -20.91
N GLY A 430 7.58 9.47 -20.79
CA GLY A 430 8.83 9.67 -20.03
C GLY A 430 8.69 9.50 -18.51
N VAL A 431 7.57 8.96 -18.03
CA VAL A 431 7.34 8.68 -16.60
C VAL A 431 6.94 7.20 -16.42
N GLU A 432 7.34 6.65 -15.29
CA GLU A 432 7.04 5.28 -14.87
C GLU A 432 5.95 5.24 -13.79
N TYR A 433 5.00 4.32 -13.89
CA TYR A 433 4.01 4.03 -12.85
C TYR A 433 4.23 2.59 -12.39
N ILE A 434 4.50 2.39 -11.10
CA ILE A 434 4.75 1.07 -10.51
C ILE A 434 3.62 0.76 -9.53
N LEU A 435 2.86 -0.28 -9.81
CA LEU A 435 1.81 -0.80 -8.94
C LEU A 435 2.40 -1.96 -8.14
N GLY A 436 2.60 -1.77 -6.84
CA GLY A 436 3.22 -2.76 -5.94
C GLY A 436 2.27 -3.46 -4.98
N ASP A 437 0.95 -3.27 -5.11
CA ASP A 437 -0.04 -3.99 -4.30
C ASP A 437 -0.08 -5.48 -4.67
N MET A 438 -0.01 -6.33 -3.65
CA MET A 438 0.02 -7.79 -3.74
C MET A 438 -1.19 -8.47 -3.04
N SER A 439 -2.28 -7.74 -2.80
CA SER A 439 -3.40 -8.20 -1.98
C SER A 439 -4.31 -9.25 -2.60
N PHE A 440 -4.17 -9.50 -3.90
CA PHE A 440 -4.90 -10.52 -4.65
C PHE A 440 -4.00 -11.28 -5.62
N SER A 441 -2.73 -11.47 -5.24
CA SER A 441 -1.73 -12.15 -6.05
C SER A 441 -2.01 -13.64 -6.26
N ASP A 442 -2.83 -14.26 -5.40
CA ASP A 442 -3.30 -15.64 -5.60
C ASP A 442 -4.74 -15.76 -5.09
N THR A 443 -5.73 -15.58 -5.96
CA THR A 443 -7.14 -15.65 -5.58
C THR A 443 -7.62 -17.05 -5.22
N ASN A 444 -6.81 -18.09 -5.42
CA ASN A 444 -7.12 -19.46 -5.00
C ASN A 444 -6.68 -19.71 -3.55
N ALA A 445 -5.73 -18.92 -3.03
CA ALA A 445 -5.30 -19.00 -1.64
C ALA A 445 -6.37 -18.47 -0.67
N PRO A 446 -6.50 -19.03 0.56
CA PRO A 446 -7.49 -18.58 1.54
C PRO A 446 -7.40 -17.10 1.92
N ASP A 447 -6.22 -16.49 1.79
CA ASP A 447 -5.98 -15.07 2.09
C ASP A 447 -5.88 -14.18 0.83
N ASN A 448 -6.09 -14.75 -0.35
CA ASN A 448 -5.93 -14.16 -1.68
C ASN A 448 -4.47 -13.81 -2.10
N ARG A 449 -3.44 -14.23 -1.34
CA ARG A 449 -2.04 -13.85 -1.60
C ARG A 449 -1.15 -15.03 -1.93
N GLY A 450 -1.40 -16.17 -1.29
CA GLY A 450 -0.61 -17.37 -1.51
C GLY A 450 0.86 -17.16 -1.15
N ALA A 451 1.78 -17.67 -1.98
CA ALA A 451 3.22 -17.59 -1.74
C ALA A 451 3.89 -16.35 -2.35
N ALA A 452 3.11 -15.49 -3.02
CA ALA A 452 3.64 -14.33 -3.73
C ALA A 452 4.17 -13.27 -2.77
N VAL A 453 5.37 -12.77 -3.03
CA VAL A 453 6.03 -11.72 -2.25
C VAL A 453 6.94 -10.92 -3.17
N ALA A 454 7.03 -9.61 -2.97
CA ALA A 454 7.86 -8.76 -3.80
C ALA A 454 8.45 -7.59 -3.03
N GLU A 455 9.58 -7.11 -3.51
CA GLU A 455 10.13 -5.81 -3.15
C GLU A 455 10.36 -5.00 -4.44
N VAL A 456 9.89 -3.76 -4.43
CA VAL A 456 10.30 -2.75 -5.41
C VAL A 456 11.49 -2.00 -4.80
N VAL A 457 12.63 -1.98 -5.48
CA VAL A 457 13.78 -1.16 -5.08
C VAL A 457 14.04 -0.12 -6.14
N ILE A 458 14.04 1.16 -5.77
CA ILE A 458 14.52 2.22 -6.67
C ILE A 458 16.01 2.41 -6.44
N VAL A 459 16.80 2.25 -7.50
CA VAL A 459 18.26 2.34 -7.47
C VAL A 459 18.68 3.69 -8.03
N HIS A 460 19.42 4.46 -7.24
CA HIS A 460 20.06 5.71 -7.67
C HIS A 460 21.56 5.49 -7.84
N PRO A 461 22.10 5.47 -9.07
CA PRO A 461 23.54 5.33 -9.30
C PRO A 461 24.36 6.54 -8.80
N ARG A 462 25.64 6.34 -8.43
CA ARG A 462 26.57 7.45 -8.08
C ARG A 462 26.98 8.32 -9.27
N ASP A 463 27.03 7.74 -10.47
CA ASP A 463 27.69 8.37 -11.63
C ASP A 463 26.77 9.30 -12.43
N GLY A 464 25.74 9.86 -11.78
CA GLY A 464 24.75 10.75 -12.43
C GLY A 464 23.87 10.07 -13.48
N LEU A 465 23.94 8.75 -13.60
CA LEU A 465 23.05 7.96 -14.45
C LEU A 465 21.60 8.03 -13.92
N PRO A 466 20.59 7.93 -14.80
CA PRO A 466 19.20 7.89 -14.38
C PRO A 466 18.94 6.78 -13.36
N SER A 467 18.11 7.08 -12.37
CA SER A 467 17.61 6.06 -11.46
C SER A 467 16.75 5.04 -12.20
N PHE A 468 16.64 3.82 -11.66
CA PHE A 468 15.82 2.78 -12.28
C PHE A 468 15.16 1.87 -11.22
N PRO A 469 14.01 1.26 -11.53
CA PRO A 469 13.40 0.24 -10.69
C PRO A 469 14.14 -1.09 -10.81
N PHE A 470 14.35 -1.75 -9.68
CA PHE A 470 14.81 -3.13 -9.57
C PHE A 470 13.72 -3.93 -8.85
N LEU A 471 13.21 -4.95 -9.52
CA LEU A 471 12.08 -5.75 -9.05
C LEU A 471 12.57 -7.16 -8.73
N HIS A 472 12.27 -7.64 -7.52
CA HIS A 472 12.59 -9.00 -7.14
C HIS A 472 11.56 -9.57 -6.17
N GLY A 473 11.47 -10.90 -6.15
CA GLY A 473 10.48 -11.60 -5.35
C GLY A 473 10.20 -13.00 -5.85
N ARG A 474 9.02 -13.48 -5.47
CA ARG A 474 8.50 -14.79 -5.83
C ARG A 474 7.06 -14.64 -6.32
N LEU A 475 6.77 -15.30 -7.44
CA LEU A 475 5.43 -15.41 -8.03
C LEU A 475 4.56 -16.40 -7.23
N ALA A 476 3.25 -16.36 -7.45
CA ALA A 476 2.30 -17.29 -6.79
C ALA A 476 2.63 -18.75 -7.10
N CYS A 477 3.11 -19.04 -8.32
CA CYS A 477 3.55 -20.37 -8.74
C CYS A 477 4.89 -20.83 -8.10
N GLY A 478 5.53 -19.98 -7.28
CA GLY A 478 6.77 -20.28 -6.57
C GLY A 478 8.05 -19.93 -7.33
N LEU A 479 7.97 -19.47 -8.57
CA LEU A 479 9.13 -19.02 -9.34
C LEU A 479 9.74 -17.73 -8.74
N GLU A 480 11.05 -17.74 -8.54
CA GLU A 480 11.82 -16.59 -8.07
C GLU A 480 12.25 -15.70 -9.25
N TYR A 481 12.22 -14.39 -9.05
CA TYR A 481 12.65 -13.41 -10.05
C TYR A 481 13.46 -12.28 -9.42
N ALA A 482 14.39 -11.72 -10.20
CA ALA A 482 15.13 -10.51 -9.87
C ALA A 482 15.66 -9.87 -11.15
N PHE A 483 15.27 -8.63 -11.44
CA PHE A 483 15.70 -7.94 -12.65
C PHE A 483 15.68 -6.41 -12.49
N ALA A 484 16.57 -5.74 -13.22
CA ALA A 484 16.54 -4.30 -13.37
C ALA A 484 15.58 -3.93 -14.50
N ALA A 485 14.55 -3.14 -14.20
CA ALA A 485 13.61 -2.63 -15.18
C ALA A 485 14.15 -1.33 -15.82
N LYS A 486 15.24 -1.43 -16.58
CA LYS A 486 15.80 -0.31 -17.34
C LYS A 486 15.10 -0.17 -18.69
N GLN A 487 15.04 1.05 -19.22
CA GLN A 487 14.89 1.20 -20.67
C GLN A 487 16.25 0.89 -21.32
N PRO A 488 16.28 0.16 -22.44
CA PRO A 488 17.52 -0.04 -23.17
C PRO A 488 18.03 1.27 -23.76
N ASP A 489 19.34 1.48 -23.74
CA ASP A 489 19.98 2.63 -24.40
C ASP A 489 19.71 2.65 -25.91
N ASN A 490 19.52 1.46 -26.50
CA ASN A 490 19.12 1.28 -27.89
C ASN A 490 17.68 0.71 -27.95
N PRO A 491 16.68 1.50 -28.38
CA PRO A 491 15.29 1.02 -28.47
C PRO A 491 15.08 -0.08 -29.51
N ASP A 492 16.02 -0.26 -30.44
CA ASP A 492 16.00 -1.31 -31.46
C ASP A 492 16.77 -2.59 -31.04
N ALA A 493 17.45 -2.57 -29.89
CA ALA A 493 18.08 -3.77 -29.35
C ALA A 493 17.01 -4.75 -28.83
N PRO A 494 17.17 -6.07 -29.06
CA PRO A 494 16.28 -7.09 -28.52
C PRO A 494 16.52 -7.26 -27.01
N ASP A 495 16.11 -6.25 -26.23
CA ASP A 495 16.18 -6.23 -24.77
C ASP A 495 14.78 -6.54 -24.20
N PRO A 496 14.59 -7.62 -23.42
CA PRO A 496 13.36 -7.90 -22.68
C PRO A 496 12.83 -6.69 -21.89
N GLY A 497 13.73 -5.86 -21.33
CA GLY A 497 13.39 -4.63 -20.60
C GLY A 497 12.69 -3.57 -21.44
N ALA A 498 12.91 -3.56 -22.77
CA ALA A 498 12.22 -2.69 -23.71
C ALA A 498 10.71 -2.92 -23.76
N TRP A 499 10.28 -4.14 -23.42
CA TRP A 499 8.90 -4.60 -23.51
C TRP A 499 8.15 -4.53 -22.19
N LEU A 500 8.87 -4.46 -21.06
CA LEU A 500 8.27 -4.36 -19.73
C LEU A 500 7.28 -3.20 -19.65
N GLY A 501 6.05 -3.54 -19.25
CA GLY A 501 4.96 -2.58 -19.10
C GLY A 501 4.31 -2.09 -20.39
N LYS A 502 4.77 -2.55 -21.57
CA LYS A 502 4.14 -2.21 -22.85
C LYS A 502 3.04 -3.19 -23.19
N ARG A 503 1.84 -2.67 -23.37
CA ARG A 503 0.67 -3.48 -23.75
C ARG A 503 0.76 -3.94 -25.20
N THR A 504 0.63 -5.25 -25.42
CA THR A 504 0.56 -5.83 -26.76
C THR A 504 -0.80 -5.58 -27.41
N ARG A 505 -0.91 -5.80 -28.73
CA ARG A 505 -2.20 -5.70 -29.46
C ARG A 505 -3.27 -6.66 -28.94
N THR A 506 -2.87 -7.78 -28.36
CA THR A 506 -3.75 -8.81 -27.79
C THR A 506 -4.03 -8.60 -26.30
N GLY A 507 -3.54 -7.49 -25.73
CA GLY A 507 -3.83 -7.05 -24.37
C GLY A 507 -2.91 -7.60 -23.29
N TRP A 508 -1.89 -8.37 -23.65
CA TRP A 508 -0.86 -8.86 -22.72
C TRP A 508 0.12 -7.77 -22.32
N ILE A 509 0.65 -7.83 -21.10
CA ILE A 509 1.62 -6.88 -20.57
C ILE A 509 2.78 -7.70 -19.97
N PRO A 510 4.02 -7.59 -20.45
CA PRO A 510 5.18 -8.19 -19.80
C PRO A 510 5.41 -7.53 -18.43
N VAL A 511 5.37 -8.34 -17.37
CA VAL A 511 5.47 -7.89 -15.97
C VAL A 511 6.75 -8.35 -15.28
N VAL A 512 7.30 -9.51 -15.65
CA VAL A 512 8.51 -10.08 -15.03
C VAL A 512 9.48 -10.61 -16.08
N ILE A 513 10.78 -10.42 -15.81
CA ILE A 513 11.88 -11.12 -16.48
C ILE A 513 12.42 -12.17 -15.50
N LEU A 514 12.31 -13.44 -15.86
CA LEU A 514 12.88 -14.54 -15.07
C LEU A 514 14.40 -14.63 -15.28
N PRO A 515 15.16 -15.24 -14.33
CA PRO A 515 16.60 -15.43 -14.48
C PRO A 515 17.02 -16.20 -15.75
N SER A 516 16.13 -17.01 -16.30
CA SER A 516 16.31 -17.74 -17.57
C SER A 516 16.19 -16.83 -18.82
N GLY A 517 15.85 -15.55 -18.65
CA GLY A 517 15.53 -14.62 -19.73
C GLY A 517 14.09 -14.73 -20.26
N TRP A 518 13.28 -15.61 -19.67
CA TRP A 518 11.87 -15.74 -20.04
C TRP A 518 11.06 -14.55 -19.53
N LEU A 519 10.05 -14.17 -20.31
CA LEU A 519 9.09 -13.14 -19.94
C LEU A 519 7.83 -13.77 -19.36
N VAL A 520 7.36 -13.21 -18.24
CA VAL A 520 5.99 -13.43 -17.74
C VAL A 520 5.12 -12.28 -18.21
N LEU A 521 4.01 -12.60 -18.88
CA LEU A 521 3.05 -11.66 -19.40
C LEU A 521 1.70 -11.89 -18.74
N ASP A 522 1.03 -10.79 -18.38
CA ASP A 522 -0.27 -10.82 -17.75
C ASP A 522 -1.33 -10.15 -18.62
N ARG A 523 -2.56 -10.70 -18.55
CA ARG A 523 -3.73 -10.10 -19.19
C ARG A 523 -4.92 -10.13 -18.24
N GLY A 524 -5.43 -8.95 -17.92
CA GLY A 524 -6.62 -8.81 -17.07
C GLY A 524 -7.92 -9.07 -17.83
N ARG A 525 -8.82 -9.85 -17.21
CA ARG A 525 -10.22 -10.05 -17.61
C ARG A 525 -11.14 -9.74 -16.42
N GLY A 526 -11.31 -8.46 -16.11
CA GLY A 526 -12.07 -8.04 -14.93
C GLY A 526 -11.26 -8.22 -13.64
N ARG A 527 -11.62 -9.18 -12.78
CA ARG A 527 -10.87 -9.50 -11.55
C ARG A 527 -9.98 -10.74 -11.67
N VAL A 528 -9.92 -11.33 -12.86
CA VAL A 528 -9.11 -12.51 -13.15
C VAL A 528 -7.92 -12.08 -13.99
N VAL A 529 -6.76 -12.65 -13.70
CA VAL A 529 -5.51 -12.42 -14.42
C VAL A 529 -5.13 -13.73 -15.09
N GLU A 530 -4.84 -13.66 -16.38
CA GLU A 530 -4.26 -14.78 -17.13
C GLU A 530 -2.76 -14.56 -17.23
N HIS A 531 -1.98 -15.65 -17.20
CA HIS A 531 -0.52 -15.62 -17.19
C HIS A 531 0.07 -16.40 -18.37
N LEU A 532 0.99 -15.79 -19.10
CA LEU A 532 1.67 -16.36 -20.26
C LEU A 532 3.19 -16.25 -20.10
N LEU A 533 3.88 -17.36 -20.32
CA LEU A 533 5.33 -17.40 -20.44
C LEU A 533 5.75 -17.31 -21.89
N VAL A 534 6.77 -16.49 -22.16
CA VAL A 534 7.39 -16.37 -23.48
C VAL A 534 8.89 -16.56 -23.33
N ASP A 535 9.46 -17.54 -24.02
CA ASP A 535 10.91 -17.78 -24.00
C ASP A 535 11.67 -16.78 -24.91
N PRO A 536 13.01 -16.70 -24.83
CA PRO A 536 13.81 -15.82 -25.69
C PRO A 536 13.69 -16.10 -27.19
N ALA A 537 13.21 -17.28 -27.60
CA ALA A 537 12.97 -17.64 -28.99
C ALA A 537 11.53 -17.29 -29.45
N GLY A 538 10.69 -16.75 -28.55
CA GLY A 538 9.31 -16.38 -28.83
C GLY A 538 8.30 -17.51 -28.67
N VAL A 539 8.67 -18.64 -28.05
CA VAL A 539 7.74 -19.76 -27.80
C VAL A 539 6.85 -19.43 -26.60
N GLU A 540 5.55 -19.49 -26.83
CA GLU A 540 4.50 -19.20 -25.85
C GLU A 540 4.10 -20.46 -25.05
N ARG A 541 3.95 -20.31 -23.73
CA ARG A 541 3.44 -21.35 -22.81
C ARG A 541 2.50 -20.74 -21.77
N MET A 542 1.26 -21.23 -21.70
CA MET A 542 0.31 -20.77 -20.69
C MET A 542 0.74 -21.26 -19.29
N MET A 543 0.76 -20.37 -18.29
CA MET A 543 0.89 -20.81 -16.91
C MET A 543 -0.49 -21.19 -16.38
N VAL A 544 -0.58 -22.35 -15.74
CA VAL A 544 -1.77 -22.73 -14.98
C VAL A 544 -1.65 -22.06 -13.62
N ALA A 545 -2.67 -21.24 -13.29
CA ALA A 545 -2.80 -20.58 -12.00
C ALA A 545 -3.05 -21.58 -10.86
#